data_AF-X0XBS9-F1
#
_entry.id   AF-X0XBS9-F1
#
_cell.length_a   1.000
_cell.length_b   1.000
_cell.length_c   1.000
_cell.angle_alpha   90.00
_cell.angle_beta   90.00
_cell.angle_gamma   90.00
#
_symmetry.space_group_name_H-M   'P 1'
#
loop_
_entity.id
_entity.type
_entity.pdbx_description
1 polymer ?
#
loop_
_entity_poly.entity_id
_entity_poly.type
_entity_poly.pdbx_seq_one_letter_code
_entity_poly.pdbx_strand_id
1 'polypeptide(L)'
;SLAAGKVVDGHAPGVRGKDLSAYIAAGILSDHESVSLEEARDKLEQGMMVMIREGSSEKNLDALLPLVTDKTYKRCMFVVDDRSCVDLLRDGDIDAVVRKAIKRGLEPVRAIQMATINTAEYFRLNRLGAVAPGYLANLVAISDLSRLQIDMVFYQGRLVAREREALFPSHQVSRKGPTSTVNIKPFSIEALRLPASGETELVIEVVPGQIITRKRVEKVKVTSGVIGQDTIRDILKLVVVERHKAT
;
A
#
# COMPACT_ATOMS: atom_id res chain seq x y z
N SER A 1 23.57 -3.95 -3.20
CA SER A 1 22.44 -3.44 -2.41
C SER A 1 22.88 -3.07 -1.01
N LEU A 2 23.16 -3.94 -0.03
CA LEU A 2 23.78 -3.49 1.25
C LEU A 2 25.21 -2.95 1.06
N ALA A 3 26.02 -3.66 0.26
CA ALA A 3 27.39 -3.27 -0.09
C ALA A 3 27.49 -1.93 -0.85
N ALA A 4 26.37 -1.41 -1.38
CA ALA A 4 26.32 -0.13 -2.08
C ALA A 4 25.84 1.03 -1.18
N GLY A 5 25.64 0.79 0.13
CA GLY A 5 25.16 1.78 1.08
C GLY A 5 23.72 2.25 0.85
N LYS A 6 22.94 1.53 0.03
CA LYS A 6 21.53 1.83 -0.24
C LYS A 6 20.64 1.22 0.83
N VAL A 7 19.49 1.85 1.03
CA VAL A 7 18.42 1.33 1.90
C VAL A 7 17.84 0.05 1.29
N VAL A 8 17.50 -0.91 2.13
CA VAL A 8 16.80 -2.14 1.76
C VAL A 8 15.42 -2.10 2.39
N ASP A 9 14.40 -2.01 1.54
CA ASP A 9 13.02 -2.03 1.99
C ASP A 9 12.52 -3.44 2.24
N GLY A 10 11.66 -3.57 3.24
CA GLY A 10 11.09 -4.84 3.63
C GLY A 10 9.62 -5.00 3.26
N HIS A 11 9.25 -6.28 3.25
CA HIS A 11 7.92 -6.82 3.07
C HIS A 11 7.86 -8.06 3.96
N ALA A 12 7.28 -7.92 5.14
CA ALA A 12 7.38 -8.89 6.23
C ALA A 12 6.02 -9.15 6.90
N PRO A 13 5.00 -9.60 6.15
CA PRO A 13 3.66 -9.84 6.70
C PRO A 13 3.70 -10.92 7.79
N GLY A 14 3.23 -10.60 8.99
CA GLY A 14 3.12 -11.53 10.10
C GLY A 14 4.45 -11.95 10.75
N VAL A 15 5.59 -11.42 10.30
CA VAL A 15 6.90 -11.73 10.88
C VAL A 15 7.07 -10.97 12.20
N ARG A 16 7.37 -11.69 13.29
CA ARG A 16 7.42 -11.16 14.67
C ARG A 16 8.54 -11.80 15.50
N GLY A 17 8.84 -11.22 16.65
CA GLY A 17 9.75 -11.79 17.65
C GLY A 17 11.14 -12.09 17.09
N LYS A 18 11.65 -13.31 17.30
CA LYS A 18 13.00 -13.71 16.88
C LYS A 18 13.17 -13.78 15.36
N ASP A 19 12.11 -14.16 14.63
CA ASP A 19 12.16 -14.21 13.16
C ASP A 19 12.27 -12.79 12.60
N LEU A 20 11.61 -11.83 13.24
CA LEU A 20 11.77 -10.42 12.92
C LEU A 20 13.17 -9.91 13.24
N SER A 21 13.75 -10.30 14.38
CA SER A 21 15.14 -9.97 14.69
C SER A 21 16.11 -10.52 13.64
N ALA A 22 15.89 -11.75 13.15
CA ALA A 22 16.68 -12.34 12.08
C ALA A 22 16.51 -11.59 10.75
N TYR A 23 15.29 -11.17 10.43
CA TYR A 23 14.98 -10.36 9.26
C TYR A 23 15.70 -8.99 9.29
N ILE A 24 15.65 -8.32 10.44
CA ILE A 24 16.36 -7.06 10.69
C ILE A 24 17.87 -7.25 10.62
N ALA A 25 18.40 -8.34 11.19
CA ALA A 25 19.83 -8.66 11.15
C ALA A 25 20.36 -8.87 9.72
N ALA A 26 19.50 -9.25 8.77
CA ALA A 26 19.83 -9.30 7.34
C ALA A 26 19.94 -7.90 6.68
N GLY A 27 19.64 -6.82 7.42
CA GLY A 27 19.78 -5.43 6.99
C GLY A 27 18.50 -4.80 6.43
N ILE A 28 17.35 -5.41 6.65
CA ILE A 28 16.05 -4.92 6.18
C ILE A 28 15.38 -4.16 7.33
N LEU A 29 15.11 -2.87 7.13
CA LEU A 29 14.82 -1.95 8.24
C LEU A 29 13.45 -1.26 8.15
N SER A 30 12.63 -1.60 7.15
CA SER A 30 11.27 -1.10 7.00
C SER A 30 10.29 -2.23 6.70
N ASP A 31 9.00 -1.95 6.91
CA ASP A 31 7.92 -2.82 6.49
C ASP A 31 6.62 -2.03 6.30
N HIS A 32 5.84 -2.39 5.27
CA HIS A 32 4.52 -1.85 4.94
C HIS A 32 3.36 -2.85 5.13
N GLU A 33 3.65 -4.06 5.61
CA GLU A 33 2.70 -5.18 5.63
C GLU A 33 1.98 -5.40 6.95
N SER A 34 2.20 -4.54 7.95
CA SER A 34 1.55 -4.69 9.23
C SER A 34 0.04 -4.48 9.14
N VAL A 35 -0.74 -5.50 9.49
CA VAL A 35 -2.21 -5.43 9.45
C VAL A 35 -2.86 -5.13 10.80
N SER A 36 -2.07 -5.22 11.88
CA SER A 36 -2.53 -5.02 13.25
C SER A 36 -1.58 -4.13 14.05
N LEU A 37 -2.13 -3.41 15.03
CA LEU A 37 -1.36 -2.54 15.92
C LEU A 37 -0.26 -3.31 16.68
N GLU A 38 -0.54 -4.55 17.08
CA GLU A 38 0.41 -5.39 17.80
C GLU A 38 1.63 -5.73 16.94
N GLU A 39 1.41 -6.11 15.68
CA GLU A 39 2.50 -6.39 14.74
C GLU A 39 3.37 -5.16 14.48
N ALA A 40 2.72 -4.02 14.22
CA ALA A 40 3.41 -2.78 13.97
C ALA A 40 4.18 -2.29 15.21
N ARG A 41 3.65 -2.57 16.42
CA ARG A 41 4.34 -2.28 17.68
C ARG A 41 5.60 -3.11 17.84
N ASP A 42 5.55 -4.43 17.61
CA ASP A 42 6.75 -5.29 17.68
C ASP A 42 7.83 -4.82 16.69
N LYS A 43 7.43 -4.49 15.45
CA LYS A 43 8.33 -3.90 14.43
C LYS A 43 8.95 -2.58 14.88
N LEU A 44 8.16 -1.67 15.42
CA LEU A 44 8.65 -0.38 15.91
C LEU A 44 9.59 -0.54 17.12
N GLU A 45 9.25 -1.42 18.06
CA GLU A 45 10.05 -1.70 19.25
C GLU A 45 11.40 -2.33 18.91
N GLN A 46 11.47 -3.15 17.86
CA GLN A 46 12.72 -3.68 17.32
C GLN A 46 13.47 -2.69 16.41
N GLY A 47 12.98 -1.46 16.27
CA GLY A 47 13.68 -0.34 15.63
C GLY A 47 13.43 -0.19 14.13
N MET A 48 12.47 -0.91 13.56
CA MET A 48 12.09 -0.73 12.15
C MET A 48 11.36 0.59 11.92
N MET A 49 11.47 1.07 10.68
CA MET A 49 10.59 2.11 10.15
C MET A 49 9.25 1.47 9.74
N VAL A 50 8.17 1.88 10.40
CA VAL A 50 6.82 1.40 10.08
C VAL A 50 6.24 2.26 8.96
N MET A 51 6.00 1.64 7.81
CA MET A 51 5.30 2.25 6.70
C MET A 51 3.80 2.00 6.86
N ILE A 52 3.04 3.03 7.20
CA ILE A 52 1.60 2.94 7.40
C ILE A 52 0.89 3.05 6.06
N ARG A 53 0.34 1.93 5.59
CA ARG A 53 -0.30 1.78 4.28
C ARG A 53 -1.76 2.24 4.27
N GLU A 54 -2.11 3.01 3.24
CA GLU A 54 -3.50 3.37 2.90
C GLU A 54 -3.68 3.37 1.37
N GLY A 55 -3.70 2.17 0.80
CA GLY A 55 -3.88 1.93 -0.63
C GLY A 55 -5.34 1.79 -1.05
N SER A 56 -5.53 1.30 -2.27
CA SER A 56 -6.84 0.96 -2.82
C SER A 56 -7.39 -0.34 -2.23
N SER A 57 -6.54 -1.37 -2.22
CA SER A 57 -6.89 -2.72 -1.77
C SER A 57 -6.63 -2.90 -0.28
N GLU A 58 -5.47 -2.46 0.22
CA GLU A 58 -5.07 -2.61 1.61
C GLU A 58 -5.14 -1.27 2.36
N LYS A 59 -5.90 -1.23 3.46
CA LYS A 59 -6.15 -0.01 4.23
C LYS A 59 -5.86 -0.25 5.71
N ASN A 60 -4.68 0.18 6.15
CA ASN A 60 -4.18 -0.09 7.50
C ASN A 60 -4.05 1.16 8.36
N LEU A 61 -4.26 2.38 7.81
CA LEU A 61 -4.11 3.62 8.56
C LEU A 61 -4.93 3.62 9.85
N ASP A 62 -6.22 3.29 9.79
CA ASP A 62 -7.09 3.35 10.97
C ASP A 62 -6.64 2.38 12.08
N ALA A 63 -6.10 1.21 11.69
CA ALA A 63 -5.60 0.21 12.64
C ALA A 63 -4.23 0.60 13.24
N LEU A 64 -3.38 1.27 12.47
CA LEU A 64 -1.99 1.56 12.85
C LEU A 64 -1.78 2.98 13.39
N LEU A 65 -2.69 3.92 13.14
CA LEU A 65 -2.56 5.31 13.58
C LEU A 65 -2.32 5.46 15.10
N PRO A 66 -2.90 4.63 15.98
CA PRO A 66 -2.58 4.68 17.42
C PRO A 66 -1.09 4.46 17.76
N LEU A 67 -0.30 3.89 16.84
CA LEU A 67 1.14 3.74 16.98
C LEU A 67 1.87 5.11 16.91
N VAL A 68 1.24 6.13 16.32
CA VAL A 68 1.85 7.44 16.05
C VAL A 68 1.63 8.38 17.22
N THR A 69 2.64 8.49 18.07
CA THR A 69 2.67 9.34 19.28
C THR A 69 3.82 10.34 19.20
N ASP A 70 3.88 11.28 20.14
CA ASP A 70 5.00 12.24 20.28
C ASP A 70 6.36 11.54 20.41
N LYS A 71 6.37 10.28 20.89
CA LYS A 71 7.58 9.48 21.08
C LYS A 71 7.97 8.63 19.87
N THR A 72 7.00 8.29 19.02
CA THR A 72 7.15 7.22 18.02
C THR A 72 7.03 7.73 16.58
N TYR A 73 6.44 8.90 16.34
CA TYR A 73 6.13 9.37 14.99
C TYR A 73 7.34 9.42 14.06
N LYS A 74 8.55 9.68 14.57
CA LYS A 74 9.81 9.72 13.80
C LYS A 74 10.21 8.37 13.19
N ARG A 75 9.60 7.26 13.65
CA ARG A 75 9.77 5.90 13.13
C ARG A 75 8.56 5.42 12.33
N CYS A 76 7.69 6.34 11.93
CA CYS A 76 6.55 6.07 11.07
C CYS A 76 6.59 6.95 9.82
N MET A 77 6.15 6.42 8.69
CA MET A 77 5.90 7.20 7.47
C MET A 77 4.68 6.66 6.72
N PHE A 78 4.07 7.47 5.86
CA PHE A 78 2.91 7.04 5.06
C PHE A 78 3.33 6.44 3.73
N VAL A 79 2.63 5.39 3.31
CA VAL A 79 2.74 4.80 1.97
C VAL A 79 1.33 4.50 1.42
N VAL A 80 1.18 4.54 0.10
CA VAL A 80 -0.06 4.10 -0.56
C VAL A 80 0.03 2.66 -1.06
N ASP A 81 1.24 2.16 -1.31
CA ASP A 81 1.44 0.88 -2.01
C ASP A 81 0.69 0.90 -3.36
N ASP A 82 -0.31 0.04 -3.55
CA ASP A 82 -1.14 0.05 -4.75
C ASP A 82 -2.27 1.10 -4.68
N ARG A 83 -2.34 1.96 -5.71
CA ARG A 83 -3.43 2.92 -5.92
C ARG A 83 -4.05 2.76 -7.30
N SER A 84 -5.36 2.53 -7.33
CA SER A 84 -6.13 2.46 -8.58
C SER A 84 -6.28 3.86 -9.21
N CYS A 85 -6.38 3.95 -10.53
CA CYS A 85 -6.62 5.23 -11.21
C CYS A 85 -7.90 5.92 -10.74
N VAL A 86 -8.92 5.13 -10.37
CA VAL A 86 -10.21 5.65 -9.88
C VAL A 86 -10.02 6.29 -8.50
N ASP A 87 -9.32 5.64 -7.59
CA ASP A 87 -9.08 6.18 -6.25
C ASP A 87 -8.08 7.34 -6.28
N LEU A 88 -7.09 7.30 -7.17
CA LEU A 88 -6.16 8.41 -7.39
C LEU A 88 -6.90 9.66 -7.86
N LEU A 89 -7.81 9.52 -8.83
CA LEU A 89 -8.62 10.63 -9.34
C LEU A 89 -9.60 11.17 -8.29
N ARG A 90 -10.23 10.29 -7.52
CA ARG A 90 -11.28 10.65 -6.55
C ARG A 90 -10.70 11.23 -5.26
N ASP A 91 -9.72 10.55 -4.69
CA ASP A 91 -9.26 10.79 -3.33
C ASP A 91 -7.91 11.52 -3.28
N GLY A 92 -7.04 11.25 -4.27
CA GLY A 92 -5.63 11.64 -4.29
C GLY A 92 -4.68 10.48 -3.97
N ASP A 93 -3.43 10.84 -3.71
CA ASP A 93 -2.29 9.95 -3.44
C ASP A 93 -1.89 10.07 -1.94
N ILE A 94 -0.61 10.26 -1.63
CA ILE A 94 -0.10 10.54 -0.28
C ILE A 94 -0.85 11.71 0.40
N ASP A 95 -1.26 12.73 -0.35
CA ASP A 95 -2.03 13.85 0.19
C ASP A 95 -3.40 13.40 0.74
N ALA A 96 -4.00 12.37 0.15
CA ALA A 96 -5.22 11.75 0.66
C ALA A 96 -4.99 11.04 2.00
N VAL A 97 -3.86 10.34 2.14
CA VAL A 97 -3.47 9.65 3.37
C VAL A 97 -3.24 10.65 4.49
N VAL A 98 -2.53 11.75 4.21
CA VAL A 98 -2.32 12.85 5.17
C VAL A 98 -3.65 13.47 5.60
N ARG A 99 -4.54 13.82 4.65
CA ARG A 99 -5.90 14.31 4.97
C ARG A 99 -6.68 13.34 5.85
N LYS A 100 -6.63 12.03 5.53
CA LYS A 100 -7.31 11.00 6.32
C LYS A 100 -6.75 10.94 7.74
N ALA A 101 -5.43 10.95 7.91
CA ALA A 101 -4.78 10.92 9.23
C ALA A 101 -5.17 12.13 10.09
N ILE A 102 -5.17 13.33 9.51
CA ILE A 102 -5.60 14.56 10.19
C ILE A 102 -7.07 14.47 10.60
N LYS A 103 -7.95 13.99 9.71
CA LYS A 103 -9.37 13.76 10.01
C LYS A 103 -9.59 12.75 11.14
N ARG A 104 -8.63 11.82 11.35
CA ARG A 104 -8.63 10.87 12.47
C ARG A 104 -8.00 11.43 13.75
N GLY A 105 -7.65 12.70 13.77
CA GLY A 105 -7.14 13.40 14.95
C GLY A 105 -5.62 13.43 15.07
N LEU A 106 -4.87 12.97 14.05
CA LEU A 106 -3.43 13.18 14.04
C LEU A 106 -3.12 14.67 13.88
N GLU A 107 -2.18 15.18 14.67
CA GLU A 107 -1.74 16.57 14.56
C GLU A 107 -1.20 16.86 13.13
N PRO A 108 -1.65 17.93 12.46
CA PRO A 108 -1.31 18.18 11.06
C PRO A 108 0.18 18.29 10.73
N VAL A 109 0.99 18.96 11.55
CA VAL A 109 2.43 19.08 11.31
C VAL A 109 3.08 17.69 11.37
N ARG A 110 2.69 16.85 12.33
CA ARG A 110 3.15 15.47 12.42
C ARG A 110 2.76 14.63 11.22
N ALA A 111 1.53 14.77 10.74
CA ALA A 111 1.08 14.08 9.54
C ALA A 111 1.94 14.47 8.32
N ILE A 112 2.27 15.75 8.19
CA ILE A 112 3.17 16.25 7.14
C ILE A 112 4.60 15.70 7.33
N GLN A 113 5.14 15.68 8.55
CA GLN A 113 6.47 15.13 8.82
C GLN A 113 6.59 13.68 8.37
N MET A 114 5.55 12.87 8.62
CA MET A 114 5.48 11.47 8.19
C MET A 114 5.39 11.28 6.67
N ALA A 115 4.97 12.31 5.92
CA ALA A 115 4.94 12.31 4.47
C ALA A 115 6.15 13.02 3.83
N THR A 116 7.02 13.63 4.65
CA THR A 116 8.12 14.50 4.18
C THR A 116 9.43 14.10 4.84
N ILE A 117 9.79 14.72 5.96
CA ILE A 117 11.11 14.59 6.56
C ILE A 117 11.42 13.17 7.04
N ASN A 118 10.45 12.46 7.64
CA ASN A 118 10.67 11.09 8.11
C ASN A 118 11.04 10.16 6.93
N THR A 119 10.31 10.30 5.83
CA THR A 119 10.54 9.57 4.58
C THR A 119 11.90 9.92 3.98
N ALA A 120 12.23 11.22 3.90
CA ALA A 120 13.50 11.67 3.35
C ALA A 120 14.69 11.19 4.19
N GLU A 121 14.59 11.23 5.52
CA GLU A 121 15.61 10.73 6.45
C GLU A 121 15.82 9.23 6.30
N TYR A 122 14.74 8.44 6.28
CA TYR A 122 14.85 6.98 6.13
C TYR A 122 15.53 6.60 4.82
N PHE A 123 15.09 7.18 3.70
CA PHE A 123 15.62 6.90 2.37
C PHE A 123 16.95 7.60 2.07
N ARG A 124 17.49 8.40 3.02
CA ARG A 124 18.73 9.18 2.87
C ARG A 124 18.67 10.13 1.67
N LEU A 125 17.47 10.67 1.42
CA LEU A 125 17.21 11.65 0.38
C LEU A 125 17.64 13.04 0.88
N ASN A 126 18.95 13.26 0.86
CA ASN A 126 19.56 14.50 1.32
C ASN A 126 18.92 15.71 0.61
N ARG A 127 18.73 16.80 1.36
CA ARG A 127 18.19 18.08 0.86
C ARG A 127 16.70 18.02 0.45
N LEU A 128 15.97 16.97 0.81
CA LEU A 128 14.52 16.84 0.63
C LEU A 128 13.80 16.72 1.97
N GLY A 129 12.48 16.95 1.97
CA GLY A 129 11.60 16.71 3.13
C GLY A 129 11.51 17.84 4.15
N ALA A 130 12.29 18.92 4.02
CA ALA A 130 12.21 20.08 4.92
C ALA A 130 12.40 21.41 4.18
N VAL A 131 11.96 22.49 4.82
CA VAL A 131 12.13 23.88 4.37
C VAL A 131 13.27 24.51 5.17
N ALA A 132 14.47 24.54 4.59
CA ALA A 132 15.66 25.13 5.22
C ALA A 132 16.71 25.51 4.15
N PRO A 133 17.65 26.43 4.47
CA PRO A 133 18.78 26.72 3.59
C PRO A 133 19.52 25.43 3.19
N GLY A 134 19.81 25.28 1.89
CA GLY A 134 20.46 24.10 1.33
C GLY A 134 19.52 22.99 0.85
N TYR A 135 18.24 23.02 1.23
CA TYR A 135 17.22 22.08 0.74
C TYR A 135 16.68 22.48 -0.63
N LEU A 136 16.17 21.51 -1.39
CA LEU A 136 15.48 21.76 -2.64
C LEU A 136 14.12 22.41 -2.36
N ALA A 137 13.78 23.45 -3.12
CA ALA A 137 12.50 24.14 -3.04
C ALA A 137 11.36 23.33 -3.69
N ASN A 138 11.15 22.11 -3.19
CA ASN A 138 9.95 21.31 -3.42
C ASN A 138 8.96 21.65 -2.31
N LEU A 139 8.06 22.59 -2.58
CA LEU A 139 7.24 23.25 -1.55
C LEU A 139 5.77 23.11 -1.89
N VAL A 140 4.95 23.13 -0.84
CA VAL A 140 3.50 23.19 -0.93
C VAL A 140 3.04 24.35 -0.05
N ALA A 141 2.27 25.28 -0.61
CA ALA A 141 1.64 26.36 0.14
C ALA A 141 0.22 25.93 0.52
N ILE A 142 -0.12 26.06 1.80
CA ILE A 142 -1.34 25.52 2.40
C ILE A 142 -2.10 26.67 3.08
N SER A 143 -3.37 26.89 2.71
CA SER A 143 -4.24 27.92 3.33
C SER A 143 -4.93 27.41 4.59
N ASP A 144 -5.24 26.11 4.66
CA ASP A 144 -5.84 25.48 5.81
C ASP A 144 -5.11 24.17 6.13
N LEU A 145 -4.30 24.21 7.18
CA LEU A 145 -3.50 23.07 7.62
C LEU A 145 -4.36 21.93 8.18
N SER A 146 -5.49 22.23 8.82
CA SER A 146 -6.40 21.25 9.41
C SER A 146 -7.15 20.43 8.35
N ARG A 147 -7.30 20.99 7.15
CA ARG A 147 -7.91 20.32 5.99
C ARG A 147 -6.91 19.91 4.92
N LEU A 148 -5.65 20.29 5.07
CA LEU A 148 -4.61 20.20 4.06
C LEU A 148 -5.05 20.82 2.72
N GLN A 149 -5.59 22.05 2.77
CA GLN A 149 -5.99 22.78 1.57
C GLN A 149 -4.74 23.37 0.88
N ILE A 150 -4.33 22.76 -0.23
CA ILE A 150 -3.15 23.14 -1.00
C ILE A 150 -3.53 24.17 -2.07
N ASP A 151 -2.87 25.33 -2.05
CA ASP A 151 -3.11 26.41 -3.00
C ASP A 151 -2.05 26.47 -4.11
N MET A 152 -0.79 26.18 -3.77
CA MET A 152 0.34 26.23 -4.70
C MET A 152 1.31 25.08 -4.47
N VAL A 153 1.88 24.57 -5.55
CA VAL A 153 2.93 23.55 -5.52
C VAL A 153 4.13 24.06 -6.29
N PHE A 154 5.30 23.95 -5.68
CA PHE A 154 6.58 24.30 -6.27
C PHE A 154 7.44 23.05 -6.40
N TYR A 155 8.10 22.90 -7.54
CA TYR A 155 9.10 21.87 -7.77
C TYR A 155 10.41 22.54 -8.18
N GLN A 156 11.47 22.30 -7.41
CA GLN A 156 12.78 22.95 -7.57
C GLN A 156 12.70 24.48 -7.70
N GLY A 157 11.82 25.10 -6.91
CA GLY A 157 11.63 26.55 -6.86
C GLY A 157 10.73 27.13 -7.95
N ARG A 158 10.20 26.31 -8.86
CA ARG A 158 9.26 26.74 -9.91
C ARG A 158 7.83 26.41 -9.50
N LEU A 159 6.92 27.37 -9.66
CA LEU A 159 5.49 27.13 -9.49
C LEU A 159 5.01 26.17 -10.59
N VAL A 160 4.53 24.98 -10.19
CA VAL A 160 4.10 23.92 -11.11
C VAL A 160 2.61 23.59 -11.00
N ALA A 161 1.94 24.00 -9.93
CA ALA A 161 0.49 23.93 -9.82
C ALA A 161 -0.04 25.08 -8.97
N ARG A 162 -1.23 25.57 -9.31
CA ARG A 162 -1.95 26.60 -8.56
C ARG A 162 -3.45 26.32 -8.61
N GLU A 163 -4.13 26.46 -7.48
CA GLU A 163 -5.59 26.33 -7.40
C GLU A 163 -6.11 25.01 -8.01
N ARG A 164 -5.35 23.91 -7.78
CA ARG A 164 -5.57 22.54 -8.30
C ARG A 164 -5.36 22.35 -9.80
N GLU A 165 -4.84 23.35 -10.51
CA GLU A 165 -4.49 23.25 -11.92
C GLU A 165 -2.98 23.06 -12.09
N ALA A 166 -2.60 22.11 -12.95
CA ALA A 166 -1.21 21.91 -13.35
C ALA A 166 -0.78 23.02 -14.32
N LEU A 167 0.38 23.62 -14.08
CA LEU A 167 0.99 24.66 -14.91
C LEU A 167 2.07 24.10 -15.85
N PHE A 168 2.07 22.79 -16.06
CA PHE A 168 2.99 22.08 -16.94
C PHE A 168 2.20 21.20 -17.92
N PRO A 169 2.72 20.96 -19.13
CA PRO A 169 2.05 20.12 -20.10
C PRO A 169 2.02 18.66 -19.63
N SER A 170 0.90 17.97 -19.89
CA SER A 170 0.84 16.52 -19.69
C SER A 170 1.88 15.82 -20.57
N HIS A 171 2.73 14.99 -19.97
CA HIS A 171 3.67 14.18 -20.73
C HIS A 171 2.91 13.16 -21.59
N GLN A 172 3.05 13.24 -22.93
CA GLN A 172 2.53 12.19 -23.80
C GLN A 172 3.46 10.98 -23.72
N VAL A 173 2.99 9.93 -23.04
CA VAL A 173 3.70 8.66 -22.99
C VAL A 173 3.77 8.09 -24.41
N SER A 174 4.99 7.86 -24.92
CA SER A 174 5.15 7.16 -26.18
C SER A 174 4.48 5.77 -26.06
N ARG A 175 3.58 5.43 -26.98
CA ARG A 175 2.76 4.20 -26.98
C ARG A 175 3.54 2.86 -27.03
N LYS A 176 4.84 2.85 -26.73
CA LYS A 176 5.70 1.65 -26.71
C LYS A 176 5.63 0.88 -25.38
N GLY A 177 4.47 0.88 -24.73
CA GLY A 177 4.24 -0.03 -23.60
C GLY A 177 4.21 -1.49 -24.11
N PRO A 178 4.41 -2.48 -23.24
CA PRO A 178 4.31 -3.89 -23.63
C PRO A 178 2.87 -4.19 -24.09
N THR A 179 2.69 -4.34 -25.40
CA THR A 179 1.46 -4.85 -26.00
C THR A 179 1.56 -6.37 -26.16
N SER A 180 0.44 -7.06 -26.39
CA SER A 180 0.41 -8.51 -26.66
C SER A 180 0.98 -9.41 -25.54
N THR A 181 0.75 -9.05 -24.27
CA THR A 181 1.24 -9.79 -23.10
C THR A 181 0.32 -10.92 -22.62
N VAL A 182 -0.81 -11.12 -23.29
CA VAL A 182 -1.78 -12.17 -22.99
C VAL A 182 -1.56 -13.32 -23.97
N ASN A 183 -0.83 -14.33 -23.51
CA ASN A 183 -0.52 -15.56 -24.22
C ASN A 183 -1.04 -16.75 -23.38
N ILE A 184 -2.28 -17.16 -23.66
CA ILE A 184 -2.98 -18.20 -22.91
C ILE A 184 -3.10 -19.44 -23.79
N LYS A 185 -2.83 -20.61 -23.21
CA LYS A 185 -3.13 -21.90 -23.85
C LYS A 185 -4.65 -22.06 -23.98
N PRO A 186 -5.20 -22.38 -25.17
CA PRO A 186 -6.63 -22.58 -25.31
C PRO A 186 -7.13 -23.66 -24.34
N PHE A 187 -8.21 -23.34 -23.61
CA PHE A 187 -8.90 -24.26 -22.72
C PHE A 187 -10.39 -24.16 -22.95
N SER A 188 -11.11 -25.26 -22.70
CA SER A 188 -12.57 -25.31 -22.81
C SER A 188 -13.23 -25.02 -21.46
N ILE A 189 -14.53 -24.75 -21.44
CA ILE A 189 -15.27 -24.47 -20.21
C ILE A 189 -15.23 -25.65 -19.22
N GLU A 190 -15.00 -26.87 -19.72
CA GLU A 190 -14.82 -28.07 -18.91
C GLU A 190 -13.60 -27.96 -17.99
N ALA A 191 -12.52 -27.28 -18.42
CA ALA A 191 -11.34 -27.04 -17.58
C ALA A 191 -11.63 -26.12 -16.38
N LEU A 192 -12.76 -25.40 -16.40
CA LEU A 192 -13.21 -24.55 -15.29
C LEU A 192 -14.09 -25.30 -14.29
N ARG A 193 -14.36 -26.60 -14.49
CA ARG A 193 -15.15 -27.39 -13.54
C ARG A 193 -14.32 -27.69 -12.29
N LEU A 194 -14.95 -27.49 -11.13
CA LEU A 194 -14.39 -27.87 -9.84
C LEU A 194 -15.16 -29.10 -9.34
N PRO A 195 -14.61 -30.32 -9.46
CA PRO A 195 -15.28 -31.51 -8.97
C PRO A 195 -15.40 -31.43 -7.45
N ALA A 196 -16.57 -31.81 -6.92
CA ALA A 196 -16.75 -31.91 -5.48
C ALA A 196 -16.11 -33.20 -4.95
N SER A 197 -15.39 -33.10 -3.85
CA SER A 197 -14.85 -34.22 -3.07
C SER A 197 -15.80 -34.66 -1.95
N GLY A 198 -16.75 -33.80 -1.56
CA GLY A 198 -17.78 -34.10 -0.57
C GLY A 198 -18.83 -32.99 -0.43
N GLU A 199 -19.55 -32.97 0.70
CA GLU A 199 -20.52 -31.92 1.02
C GLU A 199 -19.86 -30.59 1.45
N THR A 200 -18.62 -30.67 1.92
CA THR A 200 -17.82 -29.53 2.39
C THR A 200 -16.48 -29.47 1.70
N GLU A 201 -16.01 -28.25 1.43
CA GLU A 201 -14.75 -28.00 0.74
C GLU A 201 -13.93 -26.92 1.44
N LEU A 202 -12.64 -26.88 1.12
CA LEU A 202 -11.79 -25.78 1.51
C LEU A 202 -12.11 -24.53 0.70
N VAL A 203 -12.38 -23.43 1.39
CA VAL A 203 -12.66 -22.12 0.80
C VAL A 203 -11.63 -21.11 1.30
N ILE A 204 -11.19 -20.25 0.39
CA ILE A 204 -10.37 -19.08 0.71
C ILE A 204 -11.31 -17.93 1.03
N GLU A 205 -11.38 -17.53 2.30
CA GLU A 205 -12.09 -16.32 2.71
C GLU A 205 -11.19 -15.11 2.48
N VAL A 206 -11.69 -14.16 1.69
CA VAL A 206 -11.08 -12.85 1.50
C VAL A 206 -11.41 -11.98 2.72
N VAL A 207 -10.42 -11.36 3.34
CA VAL A 207 -10.64 -10.38 4.41
C VAL A 207 -10.72 -8.99 3.77
N PRO A 208 -11.88 -8.31 3.81
CA PRO A 208 -12.04 -7.02 3.14
C PRO A 208 -11.00 -5.99 3.61
N GLY A 209 -10.35 -5.33 2.66
CA GLY A 209 -9.39 -4.26 2.93
C GLY A 209 -8.01 -4.73 3.44
N GLN A 210 -7.70 -6.03 3.31
CA GLN A 210 -6.46 -6.63 3.84
C GLN A 210 -5.82 -7.59 2.83
N ILE A 211 -4.51 -7.74 2.92
CA ILE A 211 -3.72 -8.67 2.09
C ILE A 211 -3.88 -10.15 2.51
N ILE A 212 -4.37 -10.38 3.73
CA ILE A 212 -4.48 -11.72 4.30
C ILE A 212 -5.79 -12.42 3.88
N THR A 213 -5.71 -13.74 3.78
CA THR A 213 -6.88 -14.61 3.58
C THR A 213 -7.00 -15.60 4.73
N ARG A 214 -8.18 -16.20 4.88
CA ARG A 214 -8.40 -17.27 5.87
C ARG A 214 -8.77 -18.56 5.16
N LYS A 215 -8.28 -19.67 5.70
CA LYS A 215 -8.72 -21.01 5.30
C LYS A 215 -10.01 -21.35 6.04
N ARG A 216 -11.06 -21.68 5.30
CA ARG A 216 -12.35 -22.15 5.83
C ARG A 216 -12.71 -23.52 5.29
N VAL A 217 -13.55 -24.24 6.03
CA VAL A 217 -14.22 -25.46 5.56
C VAL A 217 -15.69 -25.11 5.49
N GLU A 218 -16.26 -25.07 4.29
CA GLU A 218 -17.63 -24.62 4.06
C GLU A 218 -18.44 -25.66 3.30
N LYS A 219 -19.75 -25.73 3.58
CA LYS A 219 -20.66 -26.51 2.74
C LYS A 219 -20.73 -25.89 1.35
N VAL A 220 -20.59 -26.66 0.30
CA VAL A 220 -20.65 -26.15 -1.08
C VAL A 220 -21.92 -26.59 -1.79
N LYS A 221 -22.41 -25.75 -2.70
CA LYS A 221 -23.53 -26.12 -3.56
C LYS A 221 -23.01 -27.01 -4.68
N VAL A 222 -23.42 -28.27 -4.71
CA VAL A 222 -22.99 -29.24 -5.73
C VAL A 222 -24.16 -29.57 -6.65
N THR A 223 -23.94 -29.44 -7.96
CA THR A 223 -24.89 -29.87 -8.98
C THR A 223 -24.17 -30.82 -9.94
N SER A 224 -24.68 -32.03 -10.10
CA SER A 224 -24.09 -33.07 -10.97
C SER A 224 -22.60 -33.33 -10.69
N GLY A 225 -22.21 -33.36 -9.41
CA GLY A 225 -20.83 -33.60 -8.97
C GLY A 225 -19.87 -32.43 -9.13
N VAL A 226 -20.36 -31.26 -9.56
CA VAL A 226 -19.54 -30.05 -9.77
C VAL A 226 -19.95 -28.97 -8.76
N ILE A 227 -18.96 -28.33 -8.15
CA ILE A 227 -19.15 -27.18 -7.26
C ILE A 227 -19.66 -25.99 -8.08
N GLY A 228 -20.85 -25.52 -7.73
CA GLY A 228 -21.48 -24.33 -8.27
C GLY A 228 -21.24 -23.09 -7.40
N GLN A 229 -21.61 -21.94 -7.94
CA GLN A 229 -21.63 -20.67 -7.21
C GLN A 229 -22.78 -20.64 -6.18
N ASP A 230 -22.52 -20.04 -5.04
CA ASP A 230 -23.51 -19.77 -4.00
C ASP A 230 -23.45 -18.30 -3.59
N THR A 231 -24.20 -17.46 -4.30
CA THR A 231 -24.23 -16.01 -4.09
C THR A 231 -24.94 -15.61 -2.79
N ILE A 232 -25.76 -16.49 -2.20
CA ILE A 232 -26.43 -16.22 -0.92
C ILE A 232 -25.41 -16.31 0.22
N ARG A 233 -24.47 -17.25 0.11
CA ARG A 233 -23.40 -17.47 1.10
C ARG A 233 -22.06 -16.85 0.69
N ASP A 234 -22.04 -16.08 -0.40
CA ASP A 234 -20.87 -15.43 -0.99
C ASP A 234 -19.69 -16.39 -1.27
N ILE A 235 -20.01 -17.59 -1.76
CA ILE A 235 -19.01 -18.59 -2.19
C ILE A 235 -18.95 -18.58 -3.72
N LEU A 236 -17.92 -17.93 -4.24
CA LEU A 236 -17.71 -17.75 -5.67
C LEU A 236 -16.47 -18.51 -6.15
N LYS A 237 -16.44 -18.80 -7.45
CA LYS A 237 -15.29 -19.44 -8.10
C LYS A 237 -14.23 -18.39 -8.44
N LEU A 238 -12.99 -18.67 -8.05
CA LEU A 238 -11.80 -17.96 -8.52
C LEU A 238 -11.04 -18.83 -9.52
N VAL A 239 -10.66 -18.27 -10.67
CA VAL A 239 -9.87 -18.95 -11.70
C VAL A 239 -8.59 -18.17 -11.92
N VAL A 240 -7.45 -18.85 -11.86
CA VAL A 240 -6.14 -18.29 -12.20
C VAL A 240 -5.63 -19.00 -13.45
N VAL A 241 -5.29 -18.24 -14.48
CA VAL A 241 -4.81 -18.76 -15.78
C VAL A 241 -3.41 -18.22 -16.05
N GLU A 242 -2.47 -19.12 -16.37
CA GLU A 242 -1.15 -18.74 -16.86
C GLU A 242 -1.30 -18.04 -18.22
N ARG A 243 -0.79 -16.81 -18.31
CA ARG A 243 -1.02 -15.94 -19.48
C ARG A 243 0.25 -15.44 -20.14
N HIS A 244 1.42 -15.96 -19.78
CA HIS A 244 2.70 -15.50 -20.31
C HIS A 244 3.34 -16.52 -21.24
N LYS A 245 3.29 -17.81 -20.90
CA LYS A 245 4.00 -18.86 -21.63
C LYS A 245 3.09 -19.85 -22.36
N ALA A 246 1.77 -19.80 -22.11
CA ALA A 246 0.81 -20.77 -22.62
C ALA A 246 1.20 -22.23 -22.27
N THR A 247 1.75 -22.42 -21.06
CA THR A 247 2.11 -23.74 -20.52
C THR A 247 0.92 -24.41 -19.86
#